data_AF-A0A952S132-F1
#
_entry.id   AF-A0A952S132-F1
#
_cell.length_a   1.000
_cell.length_b   1.000
_cell.length_c   1.000
_cell.angle_alpha   90.00
_cell.angle_beta   90.00
_cell.angle_gamma   90.00
#
_symmetry.space_group_name_H-M   'P 1'
#
loop_
_entity.id
_entity.type
_entity.pdbx_description
1 polymer ?
#
loop_
_entity_poly.entity_id
_entity_poly.type
_entity_poly.pdbx_seq_one_letter_code
_entity_poly.pdbx_strand_id
1 'polypeptide(L)'
;MTPQEHNRLISIFFHVQGGLQVLGGLMVAVIYGGMGGFFLTAGNGGEQQLIGGIFIIAAVVAVVLVFLFAALDFYAGYKVSKVQPVGRTLGIVVAILSLLSFPLGTALGVYALWFFFGDMGKALYNVDGAGGQFHSPPPPPNSWQ
;
A
#
# COMPACT_ATOMS: atom_id res chain seq x y z
N MET A 1 16.95 -8.53 -15.15
CA MET A 1 16.05 -7.36 -15.04
C MET A 1 16.85 -6.18 -14.51
N THR A 2 16.61 -4.99 -15.03
CA THR A 2 17.24 -3.74 -14.56
C THR A 2 16.56 -3.24 -13.26
N PRO A 3 17.20 -2.39 -12.45
CA PRO A 3 16.56 -1.81 -11.26
C PRO A 3 15.24 -1.08 -11.57
N GLN A 4 15.17 -0.42 -12.73
CA GLN A 4 13.97 0.27 -13.21
C GLN A 4 12.84 -0.71 -13.54
N GLU A 5 13.17 -1.87 -14.13
CA GLU A 5 12.19 -2.92 -14.41
C GLU A 5 11.62 -3.52 -13.12
N HIS A 6 12.48 -3.83 -12.14
CA HIS A 6 12.04 -4.30 -10.82
C HIS A 6 11.11 -3.30 -10.14
N ASN A 7 11.49 -2.02 -10.14
CA ASN A 7 10.70 -0.95 -9.56
C ASN A 7 9.35 -0.76 -10.27
N ARG A 8 9.34 -0.83 -11.61
CA ARG A 8 8.11 -0.76 -12.41
C ARG A 8 7.18 -1.95 -12.13
N LEU A 9 7.74 -3.15 -11.98
CA LEU A 9 6.97 -4.35 -11.66
C LEU A 9 6.31 -4.23 -10.28
N ILE A 10 7.05 -3.80 -9.26
CA ILE A 10 6.53 -3.54 -7.90
C ILE A 10 5.40 -2.51 -7.95
N SER A 11 5.60 -1.41 -8.69
CA SER A 11 4.56 -0.39 -8.89
C SER A 11 3.28 -0.98 -9.49
N ILE A 12 3.39 -1.79 -10.56
CA ILE A 12 2.23 -2.42 -11.19
C ILE A 12 1.51 -3.32 -10.18
N PHE A 13 2.25 -4.13 -9.43
CA PHE A 13 1.65 -5.00 -8.42
C PHE A 13 0.95 -4.23 -7.30
N PHE A 14 1.47 -3.08 -6.83
CA PHE A 14 0.73 -2.25 -5.88
C PHE A 14 -0.59 -1.74 -6.45
N HIS A 15 -0.64 -1.32 -7.72
CA HIS A 15 -1.90 -0.93 -8.35
C HIS A 15 -2.87 -2.11 -8.50
N VAL A 16 -2.37 -3.30 -8.85
CA VAL A 16 -3.19 -4.52 -8.95
C VAL A 16 -3.74 -4.91 -7.58
N GLN A 17 -2.92 -4.91 -6.53
CA GLN A 17 -3.33 -5.20 -5.16
C GLN A 17 -4.36 -4.19 -4.65
N GLY A 18 -4.15 -2.89 -4.90
CA GLY A 18 -5.13 -1.84 -4.58
C GLY A 18 -6.46 -2.05 -5.32
N GLY A 19 -6.41 -2.40 -6.61
CA GLY A 19 -7.59 -2.71 -7.41
C GLY A 19 -8.37 -3.91 -6.89
N LEU A 20 -7.67 -4.99 -6.52
CA LEU A 20 -8.29 -6.17 -5.91
C LEU A 20 -8.94 -5.84 -4.56
N GLN A 21 -8.31 -4.99 -3.75
CA GLN A 21 -8.90 -4.53 -2.50
C GLN A 21 -10.15 -3.67 -2.72
N VAL A 22 -10.17 -2.76 -3.69
CA VAL A 22 -11.39 -2.01 -4.02
C VAL A 22 -12.50 -2.97 -4.42
N LEU A 23 -12.23 -3.94 -5.29
CA LEU A 23 -13.22 -4.94 -5.68
C LEU A 23 -13.73 -5.74 -4.47
N GLY A 24 -12.83 -6.23 -3.63
CA GLY A 24 -13.18 -6.95 -2.40
C GLY A 24 -14.00 -6.08 -1.43
N GLY A 25 -13.63 -4.80 -1.27
CA GLY A 25 -14.35 -3.82 -0.45
C GLY A 25 -15.76 -3.55 -0.96
N LEU A 26 -15.95 -3.45 -2.29
CA LEU A 26 -17.27 -3.34 -2.89
C LEU A 26 -18.12 -4.59 -2.64
N MET A 27 -17.54 -5.79 -2.73
CA MET A 27 -18.24 -7.03 -2.40
C MET A 27 -18.67 -7.07 -0.93
N VAL A 28 -17.79 -6.66 -0.01
CA VAL A 28 -18.12 -6.53 1.41
C VAL A 28 -19.25 -5.52 1.62
N ALA A 29 -19.21 -4.37 0.94
CA ALA A 29 -20.25 -3.35 1.00
C ALA A 29 -21.61 -3.91 0.58
N VAL A 30 -21.66 -4.64 -0.54
CA VAL A 30 -22.90 -5.24 -1.05
C VAL A 30 -23.42 -6.33 -0.10
N ILE A 31 -22.54 -7.21 0.39
CA ILE A 31 -22.94 -8.33 1.26
C ILE A 31 -23.42 -7.80 2.61
N TYR A 32 -22.58 -7.06 3.34
CA TYR A 32 -22.91 -6.61 4.69
C TYR A 32 -23.93 -5.48 4.67
N GLY A 33 -23.83 -4.55 3.70
CA GLY A 33 -24.82 -3.50 3.50
C GLY A 33 -26.17 -4.06 3.08
N GLY A 34 -26.19 -5.05 2.18
CA GLY A 34 -27.41 -5.75 1.77
C GLY A 34 -28.06 -6.52 2.91
N MET A 35 -27.28 -7.30 3.68
CA MET A 35 -27.78 -8.00 4.87
C MET A 35 -28.31 -7.03 5.93
N GLY A 36 -27.56 -5.96 6.22
CA GLY A 36 -27.98 -4.93 7.17
C GLY A 36 -29.27 -4.24 6.73
N GLY A 37 -29.36 -3.84 5.46
CA GLY A 37 -30.55 -3.22 4.87
C GLY A 37 -31.76 -4.16 4.86
N PHE A 38 -31.54 -5.44 4.59
CA PHE A 38 -32.59 -6.45 4.66
C PHE A 38 -33.16 -6.59 6.08
N PHE A 39 -32.31 -6.78 7.09
CA PHE A 39 -32.78 -6.94 8.48
C PHE A 39 -33.44 -5.68 9.04
N LEU A 40 -33.01 -4.48 8.61
CA LEU A 40 -33.64 -3.22 9.01
C LEU A 40 -35.03 -3.02 8.40
N THR A 41 -35.27 -3.49 7.17
CA THR A 41 -36.52 -3.24 6.45
C THR A 41 -37.52 -4.39 6.54
N ALA A 42 -37.06 -5.64 6.64
CA ALA A 42 -37.89 -6.83 6.72
C ALA A 42 -38.06 -7.36 8.17
N GLY A 43 -37.31 -6.80 9.13
CA GLY A 43 -37.38 -7.19 10.54
C GLY A 43 -38.65 -6.67 11.23
N ASN A 44 -39.43 -7.59 11.81
CA ASN A 44 -40.67 -7.28 12.51
C ASN A 44 -40.47 -7.12 14.03
N GLY A 45 -39.27 -7.33 14.55
CA GLY A 45 -38.91 -7.20 15.96
C GLY A 45 -37.65 -6.36 16.19
N GLY A 46 -37.54 -5.73 17.36
CA GLY A 46 -36.41 -4.87 17.73
C GLY A 46 -35.05 -5.57 17.69
N GLU A 47 -35.01 -6.88 17.93
CA GLU A 47 -33.78 -7.69 17.82
C GLU A 47 -33.27 -7.77 16.38
N GLN A 48 -34.16 -7.95 15.39
CA GLN A 48 -33.79 -8.02 13.97
C GLN A 48 -33.29 -6.66 13.48
N GLN A 49 -33.92 -5.58 13.92
CA GLN A 49 -33.46 -4.22 13.60
C GLN A 49 -32.08 -3.92 14.21
N LEU A 50 -31.82 -4.37 15.45
CA LEU A 50 -30.50 -4.25 16.08
C LEU A 50 -29.43 -5.01 15.28
N ILE A 51 -29.72 -6.25 14.88
CA ILE A 51 -28.82 -7.06 14.03
C ILE A 51 -28.53 -6.32 12.72
N GLY A 52 -29.56 -5.79 12.06
CA GLY A 52 -29.40 -5.02 10.83
C GLY A 52 -28.49 -3.80 11.00
N GLY A 53 -28.66 -3.06 12.10
CA GLY A 53 -27.79 -1.94 12.46
C GLY A 53 -26.32 -2.35 12.64
N ILE A 54 -26.06 -3.48 13.31
CA ILE A 54 -24.70 -4.03 13.49
C ILE A 54 -24.06 -4.36 12.13
N PHE A 55 -24.79 -4.99 11.21
CA PHE A 55 -24.29 -5.30 9.87
C PHE A 55 -23.96 -4.03 9.06
N ILE A 56 -24.80 -2.98 9.15
CA ILE A 56 -24.51 -1.69 8.51
C ILE A 56 -23.23 -1.07 9.07
N ILE A 57 -23.08 -1.01 10.41
CA ILE A 57 -21.88 -0.46 11.04
C ILE A 57 -20.64 -1.26 10.63
N ALA A 58 -20.73 -2.60 10.65
CA ALA A 58 -19.66 -3.47 10.21
C ALA A 58 -19.30 -3.23 8.73
N ALA A 59 -20.30 -3.06 7.85
CA ALA A 59 -20.08 -2.74 6.44
C ALA A 59 -19.31 -1.42 6.29
N VAL A 60 -19.75 -0.36 6.97
CA VAL A 60 -19.13 0.97 6.90
C VAL A 60 -17.68 0.92 7.38
N VAL A 61 -17.43 0.33 8.55
CA VAL A 61 -16.09 0.21 9.12
C VAL A 61 -15.18 -0.60 8.19
N ALA A 62 -15.64 -1.75 7.71
CA ALA A 62 -14.85 -2.59 6.80
C ALA A 62 -14.54 -1.87 5.48
N VAL A 63 -15.52 -1.20 4.86
CA VAL A 63 -15.33 -0.46 3.61
C VAL A 63 -14.34 0.68 3.79
N VAL A 64 -14.47 1.47 4.85
CA VAL A 64 -13.55 2.59 5.14
C VAL A 64 -12.12 2.08 5.30
N LEU A 65 -11.92 1.00 6.06
CA LEU A 65 -10.59 0.41 6.25
C LEU A 65 -10.02 -0.12 4.94
N VAL A 66 -10.78 -0.90 4.18
CA VAL A 66 -10.33 -1.47 2.89
C VAL A 66 -9.96 -0.38 1.89
N PHE A 67 -10.77 0.67 1.79
CA PHE A 67 -10.52 1.77 0.88
C PHE A 67 -9.31 2.62 1.32
N LEU A 68 -9.08 2.75 2.63
CA LEU A 68 -7.88 3.40 3.15
C LEU A 68 -6.60 2.64 2.75
N PHE A 69 -6.57 1.32 2.92
CA PHE A 69 -5.43 0.50 2.49
C PHE A 69 -5.25 0.53 0.97
N ALA A 70 -6.34 0.40 0.20
CA ALA A 70 -6.28 0.51 -1.25
C ALA A 70 -5.73 1.88 -1.72
N ALA A 71 -6.13 2.97 -1.06
CA ALA A 71 -5.60 4.30 -1.36
C ALA A 71 -4.08 4.39 -1.07
N LEU A 72 -3.60 3.78 0.02
CA LEU A 72 -2.18 3.70 0.32
C LEU A 72 -1.41 2.90 -0.75
N ASP A 73 -1.95 1.77 -1.21
CA ASP A 73 -1.34 0.98 -2.29
C ASP A 73 -1.23 1.78 -3.59
N PHE A 74 -2.31 2.45 -4.01
CA PHE A 74 -2.28 3.30 -5.20
C PHE A 74 -1.30 4.47 -5.06
N TYR A 75 -1.28 5.10 -3.88
CA TYR A 75 -0.38 6.22 -3.62
C TYR A 75 1.09 5.78 -3.64
N ALA A 76 1.43 4.68 -2.97
CA ALA A 76 2.77 4.11 -2.99
C ALA A 76 3.15 3.65 -4.40
N GLY A 77 2.27 2.92 -5.09
CA GLY A 77 2.46 2.51 -6.48
C GLY A 77 2.79 3.70 -7.39
N TYR A 78 2.03 4.78 -7.29
CA TYR A 78 2.29 6.01 -8.07
C TYR A 78 3.67 6.61 -7.76
N LYS A 79 4.01 6.75 -6.48
CA LYS A 79 5.30 7.34 -6.04
C LYS A 79 6.50 6.47 -6.45
N VAL A 80 6.35 5.15 -6.36
CA VAL A 80 7.32 4.15 -6.81
C VAL A 80 7.47 4.22 -8.33
N SER A 81 6.37 4.30 -9.09
CA SER A 81 6.41 4.37 -10.57
C SER A 81 7.26 5.53 -11.11
N LYS A 82 7.31 6.63 -10.37
CA LYS A 82 8.04 7.87 -10.70
C LYS A 82 9.42 7.97 -10.06
N VAL A 83 9.88 6.93 -9.36
CA VAL A 83 11.16 6.90 -8.64
C VAL A 83 11.32 8.14 -7.73
N GLN A 84 10.24 8.57 -7.08
CA GLN A 84 10.32 9.75 -6.22
C GLN A 84 11.09 9.43 -4.93
N PRO A 85 11.77 10.41 -4.30
CA PRO A 85 12.55 10.19 -3.08
C PRO A 85 11.75 9.52 -1.95
N VAL A 86 10.48 9.91 -1.78
CA VAL A 86 9.55 9.30 -0.81
C VAL A 86 8.98 7.95 -1.25
N GLY A 87 9.11 7.60 -2.52
CA GLY A 87 8.57 6.37 -3.11
C GLY A 87 9.18 5.12 -2.49
N ARG A 88 10.48 5.13 -2.17
CA ARG A 88 11.13 4.01 -1.48
C ARG A 88 10.58 3.79 -0.08
N THR A 89 10.48 4.85 0.73
CA THR A 89 9.96 4.74 2.11
C THR A 89 8.51 4.28 2.11
N LEU A 90 7.66 4.87 1.26
CA LEU A 90 6.26 4.47 1.13
C LEU A 90 6.13 3.03 0.61
N GLY A 91 6.96 2.65 -0.36
CA GLY A 91 6.99 1.30 -0.90
C GLY A 91 7.36 0.26 0.15
N ILE A 92 8.30 0.56 1.06
CA ILE A 92 8.64 -0.32 2.19
C ILE A 92 7.46 -0.44 3.16
N VAL A 93 6.84 0.69 3.56
CA VAL A 93 5.69 0.67 4.48
C VAL A 93 4.55 -0.15 3.91
N VAL A 94 4.17 0.12 2.65
CA VAL A 94 3.11 -0.61 1.97
C VAL A 94 3.49 -2.08 1.78
N ALA A 95 4.73 -2.40 1.44
CA ALA A 95 5.17 -3.79 1.33
C ALA A 95 5.02 -4.56 2.65
N ILE A 96 5.32 -3.94 3.81
CA ILE A 96 5.08 -4.54 5.13
C ILE A 96 3.59 -4.76 5.37
N LEU A 97 2.74 -3.78 5.05
CA LEU A 97 1.28 -3.91 5.18
C LEU A 97 0.75 -5.03 4.27
N SER A 98 1.27 -5.16 3.05
CA SER A 98 0.91 -6.22 2.10
C SER A 98 1.22 -7.61 2.64
N LEU A 99 2.21 -7.78 3.52
CA LEU A 99 2.53 -9.10 4.11
C LEU A 99 1.36 -9.70 4.89
N LEU A 100 0.46 -8.87 5.43
CA LEU A 100 -0.74 -9.30 6.16
C LEU A 100 -1.80 -9.92 5.24
N SER A 101 -1.67 -9.75 3.93
CA SER A 101 -2.62 -10.25 2.93
C SER A 101 -2.03 -11.43 2.15
N PHE A 102 -2.44 -12.65 2.50
CA PHE A 102 -1.97 -13.88 1.87
C PHE A 102 -2.94 -14.36 0.76
N PRO A 103 -2.45 -14.92 -0.38
CA PRO A 103 -1.04 -15.14 -0.74
C PRO A 103 -0.39 -14.02 -1.55
N LEU A 104 -1.18 -13.22 -2.28
CA LEU A 104 -0.65 -12.26 -3.25
C LEU A 104 0.07 -11.09 -2.58
N GLY A 105 -0.49 -10.53 -1.51
CA GLY A 105 0.13 -9.44 -0.77
C GLY A 105 1.45 -9.88 -0.11
N THR A 106 1.51 -11.10 0.42
CA THR A 106 2.74 -11.66 0.99
C THR A 106 3.83 -11.81 -0.08
N ALA A 107 3.51 -12.37 -1.25
CA ALA A 107 4.47 -12.50 -2.34
C ALA A 107 4.99 -11.13 -2.81
N LEU A 108 4.08 -10.15 -2.99
CA LEU A 108 4.45 -8.79 -3.34
C LEU A 108 5.31 -8.12 -2.26
N GLY A 109 4.89 -8.22 -1.00
CA GLY A 109 5.57 -7.62 0.14
C GLY A 109 7.01 -8.13 0.26
N VAL A 110 7.21 -9.45 0.22
CA VAL A 110 8.55 -10.05 0.27
C VAL A 110 9.41 -9.56 -0.91
N TYR A 111 8.86 -9.57 -2.13
CA TYR A 111 9.58 -9.13 -3.32
C TYR A 111 9.96 -7.65 -3.27
N ALA A 112 9.03 -6.80 -2.86
CA ALA A 112 9.25 -5.36 -2.73
C ALA A 112 10.28 -5.03 -1.65
N LEU A 113 10.20 -5.69 -0.48
CA LEU A 113 11.19 -5.50 0.60
C LEU A 113 12.59 -5.97 0.19
N TRP A 114 12.68 -7.13 -0.46
CA TRP A 114 13.95 -7.61 -1.03
C TRP A 114 14.57 -6.57 -1.97
N PHE A 115 13.78 -5.98 -2.86
CA PHE A 115 14.25 -4.95 -3.80
C PHE A 115 14.65 -3.65 -3.10
N PHE A 116 13.80 -3.09 -2.24
CA PHE A 116 14.03 -1.79 -1.61
C PHE A 116 15.16 -1.81 -0.56
N PHE A 117 15.42 -2.95 0.08
CA PHE A 117 16.57 -3.13 0.98
C PHE A 117 17.84 -3.57 0.26
N GLY A 118 17.73 -4.15 -0.93
CA GLY A 118 18.85 -4.52 -1.78
C GLY A 118 19.60 -3.32 -2.37
N ASP A 119 20.81 -3.58 -2.85
CA ASP A 119 21.69 -2.53 -3.39
C ASP A 119 21.12 -1.89 -4.66
N MET A 120 20.39 -2.66 -5.48
CA MET A 120 19.71 -2.14 -6.67
C MET A 120 18.66 -1.08 -6.34
N GLY A 121 17.81 -1.33 -5.33
CA GLY A 121 16.80 -0.35 -4.89
C GLY A 121 17.42 0.85 -4.19
N LYS A 122 18.46 0.65 -3.38
CA LYS A 122 19.22 1.76 -2.79
C LYS A 122 19.84 2.64 -3.88
N ALA A 123 20.56 2.04 -4.83
CA ALA A 123 21.19 2.77 -5.92
C ALA A 123 20.16 3.55 -6.75
N LEU A 124 19.02 2.94 -7.10
CA LEU A 124 17.99 3.59 -7.88
C LEU A 124 17.44 4.86 -7.22
N TYR A 125 17.20 4.84 -5.91
CA TYR A 125 16.60 5.97 -5.19
C TYR A 125 17.62 6.95 -4.58
N ASN A 126 18.89 6.56 -4.48
CA ASN A 126 19.97 7.45 -4.03
C ASN A 126 20.45 8.42 -5.13
N VAL A 127 20.17 8.12 -6.40
CA VAL A 127 20.52 8.99 -7.54
C VAL A 127 19.60 10.22 -7.61
N ASP A 128 18.34 10.09 -7.20
CA ASP A 128 17.32 11.16 -7.30
C ASP A 128 17.06 11.91 -5.97
N GLY A 129 17.62 11.43 -4.85
CA GLY A 129 17.40 11.96 -3.51
C GLY A 129 18.69 12.46 -2.86
N ALA A 130 18.95 13.76 -2.93
CA ALA A 130 19.91 14.41 -2.05
C ALA A 130 19.49 14.20 -0.57
N GLY A 131 20.14 13.23 0.08
CA GLY A 131 20.00 12.91 1.49
C GLY A 131 21.25 12.25 2.09
N GLY A 132 22.39 12.41 1.41
CA GLY A 132 23.70 11.91 1.83
C GLY A 132 24.82 12.87 1.45
N GLN A 133 24.69 14.15 1.79
CA GLN A 133 25.87 14.98 2.01
C GLN A 133 26.58 14.45 3.27
N PHE A 134 27.40 13.41 3.19
CA PHE A 134 28.49 13.07 4.12
C PHE A 134 29.29 11.96 3.40
N HIS A 135 30.39 12.18 2.69
CA HIS A 135 31.64 12.80 3.09
C HIS A 135 32.42 13.12 1.81
N SER A 136 32.41 14.38 1.35
CA SER A 136 33.60 14.83 0.62
C SER A 136 34.69 14.88 1.69
N PRO A 137 35.79 14.10 1.61
CA PRO A 137 36.90 14.31 2.51
C PRO A 137 37.28 15.80 2.44
N PRO A 138 37.60 16.45 3.58
CA PRO A 138 38.07 17.82 3.54
C PRO A 138 39.22 17.91 2.51
N PRO A 139 39.28 18.97 1.70
CA PRO A 139 40.31 19.07 0.70
C PRO A 139 41.69 18.93 1.38
N PRO A 140 42.64 18.21 0.77
CA PRO A 140 43.93 17.95 1.40
C PRO A 140 44.60 19.29 1.77
N PRO A 141 45.38 19.35 2.87
CA PRO A 141 45.91 20.60 3.40
C PRO A 141 46.69 21.49 2.42
N ASN A 142 47.07 20.97 1.25
CA ASN A 142 47.84 21.62 0.21
C ASN A 142 47.01 22.20 -0.96
N SER A 143 45.68 22.17 -0.91
CA SER A 143 44.84 22.75 -1.99
C SER A 143 44.64 24.27 -1.90
N TRP A 144 45.22 24.91 -0.87
CA TRP A 144 45.14 26.35 -0.61
C TRP A 144 46.47 27.08 -0.85
N GLN A 145 47.41 26.43 -1.54
CA GLN A 145 48.68 27.00 -1.97
C GLN A 145 48.69 27.22 -3.48
#